data_AF-E3ZST9-F1
#
_entry.id   AF-E3ZST9-F1
#
_cell.length_a   1.000
_cell.length_b   1.000
_cell.length_c   1.000
_cell.angle_alpha   90.00
_cell.angle_beta   90.00
_cell.angle_gamma   90.00
#
_symmetry.space_group_name_H-M   'P 1'
#
loop_
_entity.id
_entity.type
_entity.pdbx_description
1 polymer ?
#
loop_
_entity_poly.entity_id
_entity_poly.type
_entity_poly.pdbx_seq_one_letter_code
_entity_poly.pdbx_strand_id
1 'polypeptide(L)' 'MKTMDKTQIALLIPIIILYLALLLTAIIDLARNWEVRKNPLIWLFVIIFINIFGPVAYFIFGRKEDGR' A
#
# COMPACT_ATOMS: atom_id res chain seq x y z
N MET A 1 -11.61 27.71 -11.37
CA MET A 1 -11.37 26.27 -11.19
C MET A 1 -10.16 25.90 -12.05
N LYS A 2 -8.98 25.68 -11.45
CA LYS A 2 -7.74 25.34 -12.19
C LYS A 2 -7.92 23.93 -12.75
N THR A 3 -7.99 23.78 -14.07
CA THR A 3 -8.08 22.48 -14.72
C THR A 3 -6.83 21.67 -14.37
N MET A 4 -7.01 20.42 -13.95
CA MET A 4 -5.88 19.51 -13.69
C MET A 4 -5.04 19.43 -14.96
N ASP A 5 -3.77 19.83 -14.83
CA ASP A 5 -2.82 19.78 -15.94
C ASP A 5 -2.53 18.31 -16.25
N LYS A 6 -2.70 17.90 -17.52
CA LYS A 6 -2.57 16.50 -17.96
C LYS A 6 -1.23 15.87 -17.52
N THR A 7 -0.20 16.70 -17.39
CA THR A 7 1.15 16.35 -16.92
C THR A 7 1.17 15.77 -15.50
N GLN A 8 0.31 16.23 -14.58
CA GLN A 8 0.28 15.74 -13.20
C GLN A 8 -0.32 14.34 -13.12
N ILE A 9 -1.37 14.08 -13.92
CA ILE A 9 -2.03 12.76 -13.98
C ILE A 9 -1.08 11.73 -14.61
N ALA A 10 -0.31 12.14 -15.63
CA ALA A 10 0.64 11.26 -16.31
C ALA A 10 1.72 10.69 -15.36
N LEU A 11 2.12 11.45 -14.33
CA LEU A 11 3.07 11.00 -13.31
C LEU A 11 2.51 9.94 -12.34
N LEU A 12 1.19 9.91 -12.13
CA LEU A 12 0.53 8.95 -11.25
C LEU A 12 0.35 7.58 -11.91
N ILE A 13 0.19 7.55 -13.24
CA ILE A 13 -0.01 6.32 -14.02
C ILE A 13 1.04 5.25 -13.70
N PRO A 14 2.36 5.51 -13.78
CA PRO A 14 3.37 4.47 -13.52
C PRO A 14 3.33 3.96 -12.07
N ILE A 15 3.03 4.84 -11.11
CA ILE A 15 2.94 4.47 -9.69
C ILE A 15 1.73 3.55 -9.47
N ILE A 16 0.59 3.86 -10.07
CA ILE A 16 -0.62 3.03 -9.99
C ILE A 16 -0.39 1.68 -10.64
N ILE A 17 0.26 1.63 -11.81
CA ILE A 17 0.60 0.38 -12.49
C ILE A 17 1.49 -0.50 -11.61
N LEU A 18 2.54 0.07 -11.03
CA LEU A 18 3.44 -0.64 -10.14
C LEU A 18 2.71 -1.17 -8.90
N TYR A 19 1.87 -0.33 -8.29
CA TYR A 19 1.06 -0.71 -7.14
C TYR A 19 0.12 -1.88 -7.45
N LEU A 20 -0.61 -1.82 -8.56
CA LEU A 20 -1.51 -2.89 -8.99
C LEU A 20 -0.73 -4.18 -9.32
N ALA A 21 0.40 -4.07 -10.02
CA ALA A 21 1.23 -5.22 -10.34
C ALA A 21 1.73 -5.93 -9.08
N LEU A 22 2.21 -5.18 -8.08
CA LEU A 22 2.64 -5.73 -6.79
C LEU A 22 1.49 -6.36 -6.03
N LEU A 23 0.34 -5.68 -5.95
CA LEU A 23 -0.84 -6.17 -5.25
C LEU A 23 -1.33 -7.50 -5.84
N LEU A 24 -1.50 -7.55 -7.16
CA LEU A 24 -1.93 -8.76 -7.86
C LEU A 24 -0.91 -9.89 -7.70
N THR A 25 0.38 -9.61 -7.89
CA THR A 25 1.45 -10.61 -7.73
C THR A 25 1.47 -11.19 -6.31
N ALA A 26 1.34 -10.34 -5.29
CA ALA A 26 1.31 -10.78 -3.90
C ALA A 26 0.07 -11.64 -3.57
N ILE A 27 -1.11 -11.26 -4.07
CA ILE A 27 -2.34 -12.04 -3.88
C ILE A 27 -2.24 -13.40 -4.59
N ILE A 28 -1.76 -13.42 -5.85
CA ILE A 28 -1.59 -14.67 -6.62
C ILE A 28 -0.58 -15.59 -5.93
N ASP A 29 0.56 -15.05 -5.50
CA ASP A 29 1.57 -15.82 -4.77
C ASP A 29 1.02 -16.39 -3.46
N LEU A 30 0.28 -15.58 -2.69
CA LEU A 30 -0.33 -16.02 -1.44
C LEU A 30 -1.38 -17.10 -1.67
N ALA A 31 -2.22 -16.96 -2.70
CA ALA A 31 -3.22 -17.96 -3.05
C ALA A 31 -2.58 -19.28 -3.50
N ARG A 32 -1.50 -19.22 -4.29
CA ARG A 32 -0.75 -20.42 -4.74
C ARG A 32 -0.04 -21.14 -3.61
N ASN A 33 0.50 -20.39 -2.64
CA ASN A 33 1.29 -20.94 -1.54
C ASN A 33 0.50 -20.99 -0.22
N TRP A 34 -0.83 -21.01 -0.30
CA TRP A 34 -1.71 -20.91 0.86
C TRP A 34 -1.43 -22.00 1.91
N GLU A 35 -1.33 -23.26 1.46
CA GLU A 35 -1.12 -24.42 2.34
C GLU A 35 0.32 -24.54 2.87
N VAL A 36 1.29 -23.95 2.15
CA VAL A 36 2.72 -24.01 2.49
C VAL A 36 3.10 -22.93 3.52
N ARG A 37 2.40 -21.80 3.50
CA ARG A 37 2.68 -20.69 4.43
C ARG A 37 2.11 -21.01 5.81
N LYS A 38 2.87 -20.73 6.87
CA LYS A 38 2.42 -20.95 8.25
C LYS A 38 1.16 -20.16 8.63
N ASN A 39 1.03 -18.93 8.13
CA ASN A 39 -0.06 -18.01 8.50
C ASN A 39 -0.54 -17.21 7.27
N PRO A 40 -1.20 -17.84 6.28
CA PRO A 40 -1.58 -17.19 5.03
C PRO A 40 -2.61 -16.07 5.26
N LEU A 41 -3.49 -16.22 6.25
CA LEU A 41 -4.45 -15.19 6.65
C LEU A 41 -3.76 -13.90 7.11
N ILE A 42 -2.69 -14.00 7.91
CA ILE A 42 -1.92 -12.82 8.36
C ILE A 42 -1.33 -12.10 7.15
N TRP A 43 -0.74 -12.84 6.20
CA TRP A 43 -0.21 -12.26 4.97
C TRP A 43 -1.28 -11.57 4.13
N LEU A 44 -2.50 -12.13 4.06
CA LEU A 44 -3.63 -11.49 3.38
C LEU A 44 -3.96 -10.14 4.01
N PHE A 45 -4.04 -10.08 5.35
CA PHE A 45 -4.24 -8.83 6.06
C PHE A 45 -3.11 -7.82 5.80
N VAL A 46 -1.84 -8.27 5.83
CA VAL A 46 -0.71 -7.38 5.54
C VAL A 46 -0.81 -6.79 4.14
N ILE A 47 -1.07 -7.61 3.12
CA ILE A 47 -1.17 -7.15 1.72
C ILE A 47 -2.25 -6.07 1.54
N ILE A 48 -3.39 -6.21 2.23
CA ILE A 48 -4.53 -5.28 2.08
C ILE A 48 -4.34 -4.02 2.94
N PHE A 49 -3.84 -4.16 4.16
CA PHE A 49 -3.90 -3.09 5.16
C PHE A 49 -2.59 -2.33 5.37
N ILE A 50 -1.46 -2.76 4.81
CA ILE A 50 -0.17 -2.08 5.02
C ILE A 50 -0.18 -0.61 4.58
N ASN A 51 -0.97 -0.26 3.56
CA ASN A 51 -1.17 1.11 3.11
C ASN A 51 -1.87 2.01 4.14
N ILE A 52 -2.62 1.41 5.07
CA ILE A 52 -3.30 2.11 6.16
C ILE A 52 -2.39 2.14 7.39
N PHE A 53 -1.78 1.01 7.73
CA PHE A 53 -0.93 0.91 8.92
C PHE A 53 0.31 1.81 8.86
N GLY A 54 0.91 2.04 7.69
CA GLY A 54 2.05 2.96 7.55
C GLY A 54 1.72 4.41 7.98
N PRO A 55 0.73 5.06 7.36
CA PRO A 55 0.26 6.38 7.77
C PRO A 55 -0.25 6.42 9.21
N VAL A 56 -1.01 5.41 9.66
CA VAL A 56 -1.51 5.33 11.04
C VAL A 56 -0.36 5.28 12.03
N ALA A 57 0.65 4.44 11.80
CA ALA A 57 1.85 4.37 12.63
C ALA A 57 2.63 5.70 12.62
N TYR A 58 2.75 6.36 11.46
CA TYR A 58 3.35 7.69 11.37
C TYR A 58 2.60 8.72 12.22
N PHE A 59 1.26 8.72 12.21
CA PHE A 59 0.50 9.65 13.05
C PHE A 59 0.59 9.33 14.54
N ILE A 60 0.64 8.05 14.92
CA ILE A 60 0.73 7.62 16.33
C ILE A 60 2.13 7.87 16.91
N PHE A 61 3.18 7.45 16.20
CA PHE A 61 4.55 7.49 16.71
C PHE A 61 5.36 8.69 16.21
N GLY A 62 5.04 9.18 15.02
CA GLY A 62 5.76 10.28 14.36
C GLY A 62 5.31 11.67 14.80
N ARG A 63 4.12 11.81 15.41
CA ARG A 63 3.79 13.02 16.17
C ARG A 63 4.48 12.98 17.53
N LYS A 64 5.80 13.20 17.55
CA LYS A 64 6.33 13.99 18.66
C LYS A 64 5.79 15.39 18.42
N GLU A 65 4.96 15.88 19.33
CA GLU A 65 4.70 17.32 19.39
C GLU A 65 6.05 17.98 19.55
N ASP A 66 6.55 18.58 18.48
CA ASP A 66 7.57 19.60 18.56
C ASP A 66 6.91 20.73 19.36
N GLY A 67 7.04 20.61 20.68
CA GLY A 67 6.60 21.60 21.62
C GLY A 67 7.45 22.84 21.43
N ARG A 68 6.97 23.75 20.57
CA ARG A 68 7.49 25.08 20.29
C ARG A 68 8.74 25.14 19.41
#